data_AF-A0A2D8EUR7-F1
#
_entry.id   AF-A0A2D8EUR7-F1
#
_cell.length_a   1.000
_cell.length_b   1.000
_cell.length_c   1.000
_cell.angle_alpha   90.00
_cell.angle_beta   90.00
_cell.angle_gamma   90.00
#
_symmetry.space_group_name_H-M   'P 1'
#
loop_
_entity.id
_entity.type
_entity.pdbx_description
1 polymer ?
#
loop_
_entity_poly.entity_id
_entity_poly.type
_entity_poly.pdbx_seq_one_letter_code
_entity_poly.pdbx_strand_id
1 'polypeptide(L)'
;MSNGNTVVTTTNADFYGAAGTIGASSGKYYWEVKLTTSTYSFVGVDYNPGESFRNNTSSNTAHTYLIYPGNGSIYHNSAITSYGSAYSQGDIVGIAMDLDNSKLYFRKNGDAWFNSGDPTSGSTGTGAFALTAGETYFPFVGDSTSGYGAVTSTNFGNGFFGTTAISSEGTNASNNGKFEYDVPTGYTALSTKGLNE
;
A
#
# COMPACT_ATOMS: atom_id res chain seq x y z
N MET A 1 13.21 11.35 -2.49
CA MET A 1 11.75 11.51 -2.60
C MET A 1 11.44 12.82 -3.32
N SER A 2 10.34 12.91 -4.07
CA SER A 2 9.94 14.12 -4.83
C SER A 2 8.41 14.27 -4.94
N ASN A 3 7.93 15.35 -5.59
CA ASN A 3 6.50 15.64 -5.87
C ASN A 3 5.60 15.64 -4.61
N GLY A 4 5.95 16.45 -3.60
CA GLY A 4 5.20 16.45 -2.34
C GLY A 4 5.39 15.16 -1.53
N ASN A 5 6.55 14.51 -1.68
CA ASN A 5 6.91 13.27 -1.00
C ASN A 5 6.10 12.03 -1.42
N THR A 6 5.57 12.03 -2.64
CA THR A 6 4.74 10.93 -3.19
C THR A 6 5.49 10.02 -4.16
N VAL A 7 6.69 10.41 -4.58
CA VAL A 7 7.55 9.59 -5.45
C VAL A 7 8.79 9.15 -4.70
N VAL A 8 9.02 7.84 -4.71
CA VAL A 8 10.20 7.18 -4.14
C VAL A 8 11.02 6.63 -5.29
N THR A 9 12.33 6.91 -5.27
CA THR A 9 13.31 6.41 -6.23
C THR A 9 14.43 5.79 -5.41
N THR A 10 14.64 4.49 -5.59
CA THR A 10 15.72 3.74 -4.97
C THR A 10 16.79 3.44 -6.00
N THR A 11 18.01 3.20 -5.54
CA THR A 11 19.15 2.82 -6.38
C THR A 11 19.51 1.36 -6.13
N ASN A 12 20.36 0.79 -6.97
CA ASN A 12 20.99 -0.49 -6.65
C ASN A 12 22.01 -0.31 -5.50
N ALA A 13 22.45 -1.44 -4.94
CA ALA A 13 23.48 -1.64 -3.90
C ALA A 13 22.98 -1.89 -2.47
N ASP A 14 21.72 -1.60 -2.13
CA ASP A 14 21.16 -1.91 -0.81
C ASP A 14 19.63 -2.06 -0.85
N PHE A 15 19.02 -2.38 0.29
CA PHE A 15 17.57 -2.42 0.47
C PHE A 15 17.05 -1.09 1.02
N TYR A 16 16.39 -0.30 0.19
CA TYR A 16 15.78 0.95 0.64
C TYR A 16 14.28 0.79 0.89
N GLY A 17 13.74 1.62 1.78
CA GLY A 17 12.31 1.70 2.05
C GLY A 17 11.89 3.13 2.34
N ALA A 18 10.60 3.41 2.20
CA ALA A 18 10.01 4.69 2.50
C ALA A 18 8.62 4.50 3.11
N ALA A 19 8.36 5.23 4.18
CA ALA A 19 7.08 5.27 4.86
C ALA A 19 6.36 6.59 4.55
N GLY A 20 5.03 6.54 4.51
CA GLY A 20 4.19 7.72 4.50
C GLY A 20 4.37 8.53 5.79
N THR A 21 4.14 9.84 5.71
CA THR A 21 4.26 10.76 6.86
C THR A 21 2.99 10.81 7.71
N ILE A 22 1.91 10.20 7.23
CA ILE A 22 0.60 10.12 7.90
C ILE A 22 0.31 8.65 8.13
N GLY A 23 0.06 8.29 9.39
CA GLY A 23 -0.40 6.97 9.79
C GLY A 23 -1.79 7.04 10.41
N ALA A 24 -2.45 5.89 10.51
CA ALA A 24 -3.77 5.77 11.13
C ALA A 24 -3.78 4.61 12.12
N SER A 25 -4.59 4.72 13.19
CA SER A 25 -4.75 3.70 14.24
C SER A 25 -6.18 3.16 14.37
N SER A 26 -7.15 3.76 13.68
CA SER A 26 -8.56 3.36 13.62
C SER A 26 -9.19 3.87 12.32
N GLY A 27 -10.33 3.32 11.89
CA GLY A 27 -11.01 3.74 10.66
C GLY A 27 -10.60 2.93 9.42
N LYS A 28 -11.14 3.34 8.27
CA LYS A 28 -10.98 2.62 7.00
C LYS A 28 -10.42 3.52 5.91
N TYR A 29 -9.25 3.18 5.39
CA TYR A 29 -8.51 4.03 4.46
C TYR A 29 -8.12 3.33 3.16
N TYR A 30 -8.07 4.11 2.09
CA TYR A 30 -7.66 3.68 0.77
C TYR A 30 -6.58 4.59 0.18
N TRP A 31 -5.63 3.99 -0.54
CA TRP A 31 -4.67 4.68 -1.39
C TRP A 31 -4.18 3.76 -2.52
N GLU A 32 -3.46 4.34 -3.48
CA GLU A 32 -2.95 3.61 -4.66
C GLU A 32 -1.45 3.82 -4.83
N VAL A 33 -0.73 2.76 -5.21
CA VAL A 33 0.70 2.81 -5.49
C VAL A 33 0.94 2.31 -6.91
N LYS A 34 1.50 3.17 -7.76
CA LYS A 34 1.93 2.82 -9.13
C LYS A 34 3.40 2.42 -9.15
N LEU A 35 3.69 1.25 -9.72
CA LEU A 35 5.06 0.86 -10.05
C LEU A 35 5.50 1.61 -11.30
N THR A 36 6.24 2.69 -11.11
CA THR A 36 6.68 3.56 -12.21
C THR A 36 7.83 2.92 -13.00
N THR A 37 8.71 2.19 -12.31
CA THR A 37 9.75 1.38 -12.94
C THR A 37 9.89 0.00 -12.29
N SER A 38 10.16 -1.01 -13.13
CA SER A 38 10.49 -2.39 -12.73
C SER A 38 9.41 -3.15 -11.94
N THR A 39 9.74 -4.38 -11.55
CA THR A 39 8.95 -5.30 -10.71
C THR A 39 9.59 -5.49 -9.33
N TYR A 40 10.31 -4.51 -8.80
CA TYR A 40 11.19 -4.72 -7.65
C TYR A 40 10.75 -4.00 -6.37
N SER A 41 9.56 -3.43 -6.30
CA SER A 41 9.06 -2.79 -5.08
C SER A 41 7.96 -3.59 -4.39
N PHE A 42 8.21 -3.93 -3.13
CA PHE A 42 7.18 -4.25 -2.15
C PHE A 42 6.24 -3.06 -1.95
N VAL A 43 4.97 -3.36 -1.70
CA VAL A 43 3.93 -2.37 -1.37
C VAL A 43 3.16 -2.85 -0.15
N GLY A 44 2.83 -1.97 0.78
CA GLY A 44 2.00 -2.34 1.93
C GLY A 44 2.04 -1.31 3.04
N VAL A 45 2.17 -1.79 4.28
CA VAL A 45 2.18 -0.96 5.48
C VAL A 45 3.26 -1.38 6.47
N ASP A 46 3.67 -0.45 7.32
CA ASP A 46 4.57 -0.67 8.46
C ASP A 46 4.02 0.09 9.68
N TYR A 47 3.98 -0.54 10.85
CA TYR A 47 3.59 0.13 12.10
C TYR A 47 4.78 0.59 12.96
N ASN A 48 6.02 0.27 12.57
CA ASN A 48 7.23 0.76 13.21
C ASN A 48 8.33 1.07 12.18
N PRO A 49 8.10 2.03 11.27
CA PRO A 49 9.06 2.36 10.22
C PRO A 49 10.41 2.87 10.77
N GLY A 50 10.42 3.50 11.94
CA GLY A 50 11.67 3.92 12.60
C GLY A 50 12.60 2.76 12.95
N GLU A 51 12.03 1.61 13.35
CA GLU A 51 12.79 0.37 13.58
C GLU A 51 13.32 -0.21 12.27
N SER A 52 12.45 -0.30 11.26
CA SER A 52 12.79 -0.82 9.94
C SER A 52 13.97 -0.04 9.33
N PHE A 53 13.94 1.30 9.39
CA PHE A 53 15.03 2.13 8.89
C PHE A 53 16.31 2.02 9.73
N ARG A 54 16.20 1.92 11.06
CA ARG A 54 17.38 1.80 11.94
C ARG A 54 18.19 0.53 11.67
N ASN A 55 17.51 -0.56 11.30
CA ASN A 55 18.16 -1.84 11.02
C ASN A 55 18.48 -2.05 9.54
N ASN A 56 18.26 -1.05 8.68
CA ASN A 56 18.41 -1.16 7.23
C ASN A 56 17.61 -2.34 6.64
N THR A 57 16.39 -2.54 7.15
CA THR A 57 15.49 -3.60 6.69
C THR A 57 14.26 -2.96 6.05
N SER A 58 14.03 -3.24 4.77
CA SER A 58 12.88 -2.70 4.03
C SER A 58 11.72 -3.69 3.89
N SER A 59 11.84 -4.92 4.41
CA SER A 59 10.81 -5.94 4.23
C SER A 59 10.87 -7.09 5.23
N ASN A 60 9.77 -7.84 5.31
CA ASN A 60 9.60 -9.09 6.05
C ASN A 60 9.94 -9.04 7.55
N THR A 61 9.77 -7.87 8.17
CA THR A 61 9.91 -7.68 9.61
C THR A 61 8.59 -8.02 10.33
N ALA A 62 8.60 -8.05 11.66
CA ALA A 62 7.38 -8.18 12.46
C ALA A 62 6.43 -6.97 12.33
N HIS A 63 6.93 -5.85 11.80
CA HIS A 63 6.21 -4.59 11.71
C HIS A 63 5.64 -4.30 10.32
N THR A 64 6.26 -4.89 9.29
CA THR A 64 5.86 -4.73 7.90
C THR A 64 4.84 -5.78 7.46
N TYR A 65 3.90 -5.37 6.60
CA TYR A 65 2.92 -6.22 5.92
C TYR A 65 2.96 -5.88 4.44
N LEU A 66 3.72 -6.63 3.65
CA LEU A 66 4.09 -6.22 2.30
C LEU A 66 3.71 -7.27 1.26
N ILE A 67 3.08 -6.85 0.17
CA ILE A 67 2.86 -7.71 -1.00
C ILE A 67 4.10 -7.66 -1.91
N TYR A 68 4.50 -8.83 -2.42
CA TYR A 68 5.65 -9.01 -3.30
C TYR A 68 5.26 -8.96 -4.78
N PRO A 69 5.94 -8.15 -5.62
CA PRO A 69 5.60 -7.99 -7.04
C PRO A 69 5.69 -9.28 -7.87
N GLY A 70 6.64 -10.16 -7.59
CA GLY A 70 6.90 -11.31 -8.47
C GLY A 70 5.80 -12.37 -8.52
N ASN A 71 4.98 -12.49 -7.47
CA ASN A 71 3.90 -13.47 -7.41
C ASN A 71 2.69 -13.06 -6.55
N GLY A 72 2.70 -11.87 -5.94
CA GLY A 72 1.62 -11.40 -5.08
C GLY A 72 1.57 -12.03 -3.69
N SER A 73 2.62 -12.71 -3.23
CA SER A 73 2.69 -13.24 -1.86
C SER A 73 2.85 -12.12 -0.83
N ILE A 74 2.31 -12.30 0.37
CA ILE A 74 2.53 -11.40 1.51
C ILE A 74 3.77 -11.84 2.29
N TYR A 75 4.66 -10.89 2.57
CA TYR A 75 5.85 -11.02 3.39
C TYR A 75 5.58 -10.32 4.72
N HIS A 76 5.61 -11.09 5.79
CA HIS A 76 5.37 -10.61 7.15
C HIS A 76 6.04 -11.54 8.16
N ASN A 77 6.77 -10.96 9.11
CA ASN A 77 7.34 -11.67 10.26
C ASN A 77 8.10 -12.95 9.88
N SER A 78 9.05 -12.84 8.95
CA SER A 78 9.83 -13.97 8.42
C SER A 78 9.01 -15.07 7.70
N ALA A 79 7.75 -14.81 7.36
CA ALA A 79 6.88 -15.74 6.64
C ALA A 79 6.46 -15.19 5.27
N ILE A 80 6.26 -16.11 4.32
CA ILE A 80 5.79 -15.82 2.97
C ILE A 80 4.47 -16.58 2.77
N THR A 81 3.39 -15.85 2.51
CA THR A 81 2.05 -16.41 2.37
C THR A 81 1.50 -16.15 0.98
N SER A 82 1.03 -17.20 0.29
CA SER A 82 0.32 -17.04 -0.99
C SER A 82 -0.94 -16.21 -0.78
N TYR A 83 -1.19 -15.22 -1.64
CA TYR A 83 -2.28 -14.27 -1.43
C TYR A 83 -2.86 -13.74 -2.74
N GLY A 84 -2.03 -13.07 -3.54
CA GLY A 84 -2.44 -12.42 -4.77
C GLY A 84 -1.81 -13.00 -6.02
N SER A 85 -1.60 -12.11 -6.99
CA SER A 85 -0.93 -12.42 -8.25
C SER A 85 0.18 -11.42 -8.53
N ALA A 86 1.06 -11.75 -9.47
CA ALA A 86 2.14 -10.87 -9.87
C ALA A 86 1.64 -9.51 -10.39
N TYR A 87 2.43 -8.48 -10.12
CA TYR A 87 2.27 -7.11 -10.62
C TYR A 87 3.63 -6.52 -10.97
N SER A 88 3.62 -5.56 -11.89
CA SER A 88 4.79 -5.16 -12.65
C SER A 88 4.78 -3.68 -13.00
N GLN A 89 5.78 -3.25 -13.77
CA GLN A 89 5.87 -1.86 -14.22
C GLN A 89 4.58 -1.43 -14.92
N GLY A 90 4.08 -0.26 -14.53
CA GLY A 90 2.85 0.34 -15.03
C GLY A 90 1.62 -0.02 -14.22
N ASP A 91 1.64 -1.15 -13.50
CA ASP A 91 0.53 -1.58 -12.66
C ASP A 91 0.37 -0.67 -11.43
N ILE A 92 -0.88 -0.54 -11.01
CA ILE A 92 -1.31 0.20 -9.84
C ILE A 92 -1.86 -0.80 -8.83
N VAL A 93 -1.26 -0.83 -7.65
CA VAL A 93 -1.73 -1.60 -6.51
C VAL A 93 -2.66 -0.72 -5.69
N GLY A 94 -3.92 -1.13 -5.55
CA GLY A 94 -4.88 -0.51 -4.65
C GLY A 94 -4.82 -1.18 -3.27
N ILE A 95 -4.79 -0.37 -2.21
CA ILE A 95 -4.67 -0.84 -0.83
C ILE A 95 -5.87 -0.34 -0.04
N ALA A 96 -6.62 -1.28 0.54
CA ALA A 96 -7.70 -0.97 1.48
C ALA A 96 -7.31 -1.48 2.88
N MET A 97 -7.25 -0.57 3.84
CA MET A 97 -6.85 -0.83 5.23
C MET A 97 -8.03 -0.55 6.15
N ASP A 98 -8.57 -1.58 6.79
CA ASP A 98 -9.66 -1.52 7.76
C ASP A 98 -9.09 -1.75 9.15
N LEU A 99 -8.78 -0.67 9.87
CA LEU A 99 -8.20 -0.74 11.20
C LEU A 99 -9.27 -1.05 12.27
N ASP A 100 -10.53 -0.73 12.00
CA ASP A 100 -11.64 -1.10 12.88
C ASP A 100 -11.77 -2.62 13.03
N ASN A 101 -11.40 -3.38 11.99
CA ASN A 101 -11.40 -4.85 11.98
C ASN A 101 -9.99 -5.47 11.86
N SER A 102 -8.94 -4.65 11.82
CA SER A 102 -7.54 -5.07 11.64
C SER A 102 -7.33 -5.94 10.39
N LYS A 103 -7.78 -5.46 9.23
CA LYS A 103 -7.74 -6.14 7.93
C LYS A 103 -7.01 -5.30 6.87
N LEU A 104 -6.22 -5.97 6.04
CA LEU A 104 -5.53 -5.36 4.91
C LEU A 104 -5.88 -6.12 3.62
N TYR A 105 -6.20 -5.37 2.57
CA TYR A 105 -6.56 -5.91 1.27
C TYR A 105 -5.75 -5.26 0.17
N PHE A 106 -5.48 -6.03 -0.87
CA PHE A 106 -4.77 -5.57 -2.06
C PHE A 106 -5.54 -5.98 -3.32
N ARG A 107 -5.45 -5.13 -4.34
CA ARG A 107 -5.87 -5.47 -5.71
C ARG A 107 -4.90 -4.83 -6.71
N LYS A 108 -4.93 -5.30 -7.94
CA LYS A 108 -4.17 -4.73 -9.05
C LYS A 108 -5.13 -4.11 -10.07
N ASN A 109 -4.82 -2.91 -10.54
CA ASN A 109 -5.50 -2.24 -11.66
C ASN A 109 -7.04 -2.21 -11.59
N GLY A 110 -7.60 -2.13 -10.37
CA GLY A 110 -9.06 -2.15 -10.17
C GLY A 110 -9.73 -3.51 -10.36
N ASP A 111 -8.96 -4.58 -10.59
CA ASP A 111 -9.48 -5.96 -10.65
C ASP A 111 -10.09 -6.40 -9.31
N ALA A 112 -10.71 -7.58 -9.30
CA ALA A 112 -11.17 -8.23 -8.08
C ALA A 112 -10.05 -8.26 -7.02
N TRP A 113 -10.44 -8.04 -5.76
CA TRP A 113 -9.52 -8.11 -4.62
C TRP A 113 -8.87 -9.49 -4.54
N PHE A 114 -7.57 -9.49 -4.23
CA PHE A 114 -6.81 -10.73 -4.10
C PHE A 114 -7.38 -11.64 -3.02
N ASN A 115 -7.10 -12.94 -3.16
CA ASN A 115 -7.61 -13.99 -2.27
C ASN A 115 -9.16 -14.00 -2.16
N SER A 116 -9.86 -13.68 -3.26
CA SER A 116 -11.32 -13.50 -3.28
C SER A 116 -11.81 -12.51 -2.22
N GLY A 117 -11.04 -11.44 -2.02
CA GLY A 117 -11.25 -10.48 -0.96
C GLY A 117 -12.53 -9.66 -1.10
N ASP A 118 -13.07 -9.23 0.03
CA ASP A 118 -14.14 -8.25 0.10
C ASP A 118 -13.86 -7.25 1.24
N PRO A 119 -13.33 -6.04 0.94
CA PRO A 119 -13.09 -5.02 1.94
C PRO A 119 -14.37 -4.52 2.64
N THR A 120 -15.55 -4.72 2.04
CA THR A 120 -16.84 -4.32 2.63
C THR A 120 -17.40 -5.35 3.61
N SER A 121 -16.77 -6.52 3.71
CA SER A 121 -17.22 -7.63 4.56
C SER A 121 -17.12 -7.37 6.07
N GLY A 122 -16.45 -6.28 6.48
CA GLY A 122 -16.34 -5.88 7.88
C GLY A 122 -15.55 -6.90 8.70
N SER A 123 -16.13 -7.36 9.82
CA SER A 123 -15.44 -8.21 10.79
C SER A 123 -15.11 -9.62 10.28
N THR A 124 -15.85 -10.13 9.30
CA THR A 124 -15.53 -11.45 8.69
C THR A 124 -14.20 -11.38 7.95
N GLY A 125 -13.84 -10.22 7.39
CA GLY A 125 -12.55 -9.97 6.78
C GLY A 125 -12.26 -10.88 5.59
N THR A 126 -13.27 -11.20 4.78
CA THR A 126 -13.18 -12.20 3.70
C THR A 126 -11.99 -11.91 2.79
N GLY A 127 -11.05 -12.85 2.71
CA GLY A 127 -9.85 -12.74 1.86
C GLY A 127 -8.82 -11.69 2.30
N ALA A 128 -8.99 -11.07 3.46
CA ALA A 128 -8.01 -10.12 4.00
C ALA A 128 -6.72 -10.80 4.47
N PHE A 129 -5.63 -10.05 4.52
CA PHE A 129 -4.54 -10.33 5.44
C PHE A 129 -4.83 -9.69 6.81
N ALA A 130 -4.57 -10.40 7.90
CA ALA A 130 -4.81 -9.88 9.25
C ALA A 130 -3.67 -8.96 9.70
N LEU A 131 -4.02 -7.82 10.29
CA LEU A 131 -3.09 -6.88 10.91
C LEU A 131 -3.01 -7.12 12.43
N THR A 132 -1.92 -6.70 13.05
CA THR A 132 -1.83 -6.54 14.50
C THR A 132 -2.79 -5.43 14.92
N ALA A 133 -3.71 -5.73 15.84
CA ALA A 133 -4.66 -4.75 16.35
C ALA A 133 -3.99 -3.73 17.29
N GLY A 134 -4.50 -2.50 17.31
CA GLY A 134 -4.07 -1.44 18.24
C GLY A 134 -2.81 -0.67 17.84
N GLU A 135 -2.25 -0.98 16.66
CA GLU A 135 -1.06 -0.31 16.13
C GLU A 135 -1.42 0.90 15.25
N THR A 136 -0.46 1.81 15.06
CA THR A 136 -0.56 2.90 14.08
C THR A 136 0.18 2.52 12.82
N TYR A 137 -0.55 2.32 11.72
CA TYR A 137 -0.01 1.88 10.44
C TYR A 137 0.28 3.05 9.51
N PHE A 138 1.45 2.99 8.88
CA PHE A 138 1.90 3.93 7.85
C PHE A 138 1.97 3.20 6.50
N PRO A 139 1.57 3.85 5.39
CA PRO A 139 1.86 3.35 4.04
C PRO A 139 3.34 3.10 3.89
N PHE A 140 3.72 2.01 3.24
CA PHE A 140 5.11 1.64 3.07
C PHE A 140 5.38 1.08 1.68
N VAL A 141 6.51 1.48 1.11
CA VAL A 141 7.09 0.88 -0.10
C VAL A 141 8.54 0.54 0.18
N GLY A 142 9.02 -0.58 -0.33
CA GLY A 142 10.39 -1.04 -0.09
C GLY A 142 10.95 -1.84 -1.25
N ASP A 143 12.27 -1.88 -1.37
CA ASP A 143 12.94 -2.69 -2.36
C ASP A 143 12.81 -4.17 -2.02
N SER A 144 12.58 -4.97 -3.05
CA SER A 144 12.51 -6.44 -2.96
C SER A 144 13.79 -7.15 -3.40
N THR A 145 14.79 -6.38 -3.81
CA THR A 145 16.13 -6.83 -4.17
C THR A 145 17.10 -5.65 -4.07
N SER A 146 18.34 -5.90 -3.67
CA SER A 146 19.41 -4.89 -3.66
C SER A 146 20.11 -4.73 -5.02
N GLY A 147 19.81 -5.60 -5.99
CA GLY A 147 20.46 -5.62 -7.30
C GLY A 147 19.97 -4.55 -8.29
N TYR A 148 18.79 -3.97 -8.04
CA TYR A 148 18.11 -3.06 -8.96
C TYR A 148 17.46 -1.91 -8.18
N GLY A 149 17.45 -0.72 -8.77
CA GLY A 149 16.63 0.39 -8.28
C GLY A 149 15.19 0.30 -8.81
N ALA A 150 14.27 0.90 -8.07
CA ALA A 150 12.85 0.96 -8.44
C ALA A 150 12.28 2.36 -8.19
N VAL A 151 11.20 2.67 -8.91
CA VAL A 151 10.46 3.91 -8.75
C VAL A 151 8.99 3.58 -8.51
N THR A 152 8.46 4.09 -7.40
CA THR A 152 7.04 4.02 -7.08
C THR A 152 6.48 5.43 -6.93
N SER A 153 5.22 5.59 -7.33
CA SER A 153 4.46 6.82 -7.17
C SER A 153 3.18 6.50 -6.41
N THR A 154 2.90 7.22 -5.34
CA THR A 154 1.73 6.98 -4.49
C THR A 154 0.70 8.08 -4.66
N ASN A 155 -0.55 7.70 -4.90
CA ASN A 155 -1.70 8.58 -4.90
C ASN A 155 -2.44 8.41 -3.56
N PHE A 156 -2.35 9.41 -2.70
CA PHE A 156 -3.08 9.47 -1.42
C PHE A 156 -4.45 10.17 -1.57
N GLY A 157 -4.98 10.23 -2.79
CA GLY A 157 -6.20 10.94 -3.15
C GLY A 157 -5.94 12.30 -3.80
N ASN A 158 -4.69 12.67 -4.07
CA ASN A 158 -4.36 13.89 -4.80
C ASN A 158 -4.68 13.81 -6.31
N GLY A 159 -4.94 12.60 -6.84
CA GLY A 159 -5.30 12.39 -8.25
C GLY A 159 -4.11 12.36 -9.21
N PHE A 160 -2.89 12.11 -8.69
CA PHE A 160 -1.68 12.02 -9.50
C PHE A 160 -0.78 10.87 -9.06
N PHE A 161 -0.09 10.28 -10.02
CA PHE A 161 1.10 9.47 -9.82
C PHE A 161 2.33 10.27 -10.27
N GLY A 162 3.06 10.84 -9.32
CA GLY A 162 4.12 11.81 -9.61
C GLY A 162 3.53 13.08 -10.22
N THR A 163 3.86 13.37 -11.48
CA THR A 163 3.31 14.52 -12.22
C THR A 163 2.20 14.14 -13.20
N THR A 164 1.90 12.85 -13.33
CA THR A 164 0.87 12.35 -14.25
C THR A 164 -0.46 12.25 -13.52
N ALA A 165 -1.48 12.95 -14.03
CA ALA A 165 -2.84 12.82 -13.52
C ALA A 165 -3.39 11.41 -13.75
N ILE A 166 -4.32 10.97 -12.90
CA ILE A 166 -5.12 9.77 -13.15
C ILE A 166 -5.82 9.87 -14.52
N SER A 167 -5.95 8.75 -15.22
CA SER A 167 -6.58 8.72 -16.55
C SER A 167 -8.10 8.71 -16.48
N SER A 168 -8.67 8.11 -15.43
CA SER A 168 -10.09 8.18 -15.13
C SER A 168 -10.30 8.20 -13.62
N GLU A 169 -11.29 8.94 -13.14
CA GLU A 169 -11.63 8.97 -11.72
C GLU A 169 -12.58 7.83 -11.40
N GLY A 170 -12.14 6.89 -10.56
CA GLY A 170 -12.98 5.86 -9.99
C GLY A 170 -14.01 6.44 -9.02
N THR A 171 -15.05 5.68 -8.72
CA THR A 171 -16.06 6.06 -7.72
C THR A 171 -15.44 6.18 -6.34
N ASN A 172 -15.81 7.22 -5.59
CA ASN A 172 -15.35 7.43 -4.22
C ASN A 172 -16.48 8.00 -3.36
N ALA A 173 -17.15 7.13 -2.60
CA ALA A 173 -18.31 7.50 -1.79
C ALA A 173 -18.00 8.50 -0.67
N SER A 174 -16.75 8.57 -0.20
CA SER A 174 -16.33 9.56 0.81
C SER A 174 -16.30 10.99 0.25
N ASN A 175 -16.26 11.16 -1.08
CA ASN A 175 -15.98 12.43 -1.76
C ASN A 175 -14.66 13.09 -1.28
N ASN A 176 -13.76 12.32 -0.68
CA ASN A 176 -12.46 12.77 -0.23
C ASN A 176 -11.35 12.05 -1.01
N GLY A 177 -10.68 12.81 -1.88
CA GLY A 177 -9.61 12.34 -2.74
C GLY A 177 -10.09 11.79 -4.10
N LYS A 178 -9.16 11.73 -5.05
CA LYS A 178 -9.35 11.23 -6.41
C LYS A 178 -8.42 10.05 -6.67
N PHE A 179 -8.99 8.95 -7.15
CA PHE A 179 -8.28 7.68 -7.37
C PHE A 179 -8.54 7.16 -8.78
N GLU A 180 -7.61 6.39 -9.34
CA GLU A 180 -7.78 5.77 -10.65
C GLU A 180 -8.90 4.72 -10.62
N TYR A 181 -9.04 4.00 -9.50
CA TYR A 181 -10.00 2.91 -9.35
C TYR A 181 -10.97 3.11 -8.19
N ASP A 182 -12.12 2.43 -8.28
CA ASP A 182 -13.23 2.54 -7.34
C ASP A 182 -12.83 2.28 -5.88
N VAL A 183 -13.01 3.25 -5.01
CA VAL A 183 -12.77 3.11 -3.57
C VAL A 183 -13.86 2.24 -2.96
N PRO A 184 -13.54 1.20 -2.16
CA PRO A 184 -14.56 0.41 -1.49
C PRO A 184 -15.49 1.28 -0.62
N THR A 185 -16.77 0.94 -0.60
CA THR A 185 -17.75 1.67 0.21
C THR A 185 -17.35 1.65 1.69
N GLY A 186 -17.41 2.82 2.34
CA GLY A 186 -17.02 3.00 3.74
C GLY A 186 -15.54 3.29 3.96
N TYR A 187 -14.74 3.43 2.90
CA TYR A 187 -13.33 3.84 2.97
C TYR A 187 -13.16 5.29 2.50
N THR A 188 -12.17 5.98 3.07
CA THR A 188 -11.79 7.37 2.69
C THR A 188 -10.30 7.44 2.33
N ALA A 189 -9.87 8.52 1.68
CA ALA A 189 -8.45 8.73 1.40
C ALA A 189 -7.62 8.85 2.69
N LEU A 190 -6.50 8.12 2.77
CA LEU A 190 -5.53 8.33 3.85
C LEU A 190 -4.85 9.69 3.71
N SER A 191 -5.47 10.70 4.33
CA SER A 191 -5.15 12.12 4.18
C SER A 191 -5.47 12.83 5.49
N THR A 192 -4.92 14.02 5.71
CA THR A 192 -5.26 14.81 6.92
C THR A 192 -6.75 15.08 7.04
N LYS A 193 -7.46 15.26 5.91
CA LYS A 193 -8.93 15.39 5.93
C LYS A 193 -9.60 14.07 6.28
N GLY A 194 -9.18 12.96 5.68
CA GLY A 194 -9.79 11.64 5.91
C GLY A 194 -9.55 11.09 7.32
N LEU A 195 -8.48 11.51 8.01
CA LEU A 195 -8.26 11.18 9.42
C LEU A 195 -9.23 11.88 10.38
N ASN A 196 -9.95 12.93 9.93
CA ASN A 196 -10.83 13.75 10.75
C ASN A 196 -12.33 13.55 10.42
N GLU A 197 -12.68 12.49 9.70
CA GLU A 197 -14.08 12.08 9.48
C GLU A 197 -14.52 11.08 10.55
#